data_AF-A0A928QBR5-F1
#
_entry.id   AF-A0A928QBR5-F1
#
_cell.length_a   1.000
_cell.length_b   1.000
_cell.length_c   1.000
_cell.angle_alpha   90.00
_cell.angle_beta   90.00
_cell.angle_gamma   90.00
#
_symmetry.space_group_name_H-M   'P 1'
#
loop_
_entity.id
_entity.type
_entity.pdbx_description
1 polymer ?
#
loop_
_entity_poly.entity_id
_entity_poly.type
_entity_poly.pdbx_seq_one_letter_code
_entity_poly.pdbx_strand_id
1 'polypeptide(L)'
;MKANVILFKCPEVKKTYGVRVEEYEGDWYRTWAFPISEIKAAREGYDKSKITGNLYPADEYNGCPYCKTRRFLQCGRCGKLSCWNNEERITCAWCGLTGTTSVLEREIDVSGGEM
;
A
#
# COMPACT_ATOMS: atom_id res chain seq x y z
N MET A 1 -8.82 18.69 4.74
CA MET A 1 -7.92 17.55 4.92
C MET A 1 -8.55 16.36 4.23
N LYS A 2 -7.91 15.77 3.22
CA LYS A 2 -8.46 14.61 2.51
C LYS A 2 -7.90 13.34 3.11
N ALA A 3 -8.75 12.31 3.25
CA ALA A 3 -8.35 10.99 3.70
C ALA A 3 -8.81 9.96 2.67
N ASN A 4 -8.00 8.94 2.45
CA ASN A 4 -8.31 7.80 1.60
C ASN A 4 -7.83 6.51 2.24
N VAL A 5 -8.30 5.37 1.71
CA VAL A 5 -7.77 4.04 1.99
C VAL A 5 -7.12 3.47 0.74
N ILE A 6 -5.88 2.99 0.88
CA ILE A 6 -5.18 2.24 -0.17
C ILE A 6 -5.06 0.78 0.26
N LEU A 7 -5.21 -0.13 -0.69
CA LEU A 7 -5.08 -1.55 -0.43
C LEU A 7 -3.65 -2.04 -0.63
N PHE A 8 -3.16 -2.76 0.37
CA PHE A 8 -1.90 -3.48 0.33
C PHE A 8 -2.13 -4.97 0.55
N LYS A 9 -1.14 -5.78 0.16
CA LYS A 9 -1.12 -7.21 0.48
C LYS A 9 0.21 -7.57 1.11
N CYS A 10 0.17 -8.36 2.17
CA CYS A 10 1.37 -8.87 2.82
C CYS A 10 1.85 -10.13 2.08
N PRO A 11 3.07 -10.15 1.52
CA PRO A 11 3.60 -11.32 0.81
C PRO A 11 3.80 -12.54 1.72
N GLU A 12 4.20 -12.32 2.97
CA GLU A 12 4.49 -13.39 3.95
C GLU A 12 3.24 -14.22 4.27
N VAL A 13 2.12 -13.56 4.58
CA VAL A 13 0.87 -14.24 4.98
C VAL A 13 -0.19 -14.27 3.88
N LYS A 14 0.07 -13.63 2.74
CA LYS A 14 -0.84 -13.50 1.58
C LYS A 14 -2.21 -12.87 1.90
N LYS A 15 -2.27 -12.01 2.92
CA LYS A 15 -3.49 -11.31 3.36
C LYS A 15 -3.50 -9.85 2.96
N THR A 16 -4.67 -9.36 2.57
CA THR A 16 -4.93 -7.96 2.25
C THR A 16 -5.11 -7.15 3.53
N TYR A 17 -4.74 -5.87 3.47
CA TYR A 17 -4.97 -4.90 4.52
C TYR A 17 -5.18 -3.51 3.91
N GLY A 18 -5.94 -2.67 4.60
CA GLY A 18 -6.14 -1.26 4.24
C GLY A 18 -5.09 -0.39 4.92
N VAL A 19 -4.68 0.67 4.23
CA VAL A 19 -3.83 1.73 4.76
C VAL A 19 -4.55 3.05 4.58
N ARG A 20 -4.93 3.68 5.69
CA ARG A 20 -5.43 5.04 5.71
C ARG A 20 -4.28 5.99 5.38
N VAL A 21 -4.55 6.88 4.44
CA VAL A 21 -3.64 7.94 4.00
C VAL A 21 -4.31 9.29 4.11
N GLU A 22 -3.53 10.32 4.41
CA GLU A 22 -4.00 11.70 4.54
C GLU A 22 -3.10 12.66 3.76
N GLU A 23 -3.73 13.65 3.12
CA GLU A 23 -3.04 14.67 2.34
C GLU A 23 -2.56 15.82 3.24
N TYR A 24 -1.24 16.06 3.26
CA TYR A 24 -0.58 17.16 3.96
C TYR A 24 0.39 17.86 2.99
N GLU A 25 0.23 19.18 2.84
CA GLU A 25 1.09 20.03 2.00
C GLU A 25 1.31 19.53 0.55
N GLY A 26 0.33 18.81 -0.01
CA GLY A 26 0.38 18.30 -1.38
C GLY A 26 0.95 16.88 -1.52
N ASP A 27 1.34 16.21 -0.42
CA ASP A 27 1.75 14.81 -0.42
C ASP A 27 0.84 13.96 0.49
N TRP A 28 0.91 12.66 0.33
CA TRP A 28 0.11 11.69 1.06
C TRP A 28 0.95 10.96 2.10
N TYR A 29 0.42 10.90 3.33
CA TYR A 29 1.07 10.25 4.47
C TYR A 29 0.25 9.05 4.91
N ARG A 30 0.90 7.91 5.10
CA ARG A 30 0.30 6.70 5.68
C ARG A 30 0.21 6.87 7.18
N THR A 31 -1.00 6.92 7.72
CA THR A 31 -1.25 7.20 9.15
C THR A 31 -1.67 5.95 9.92
N TRP A 32 -2.41 5.02 9.31
CA TRP A 32 -2.84 3.81 10.00
C TRP A 32 -3.08 2.63 9.05
N ALA A 33 -2.71 1.42 9.46
CA ALA A 33 -3.00 0.18 8.74
C ALA A 33 -3.90 -0.76 9.54
N PHE A 34 -4.83 -1.44 8.86
CA PHE A 34 -5.81 -2.33 9.48
C PHE A 34 -6.14 -3.56 8.59
N PRO A 35 -6.42 -4.73 9.18
CA PRO A 35 -6.85 -5.90 8.41
C PRO A 35 -8.17 -5.65 7.67
N ILE A 36 -8.26 -6.08 6.40
CA ILE A 36 -9.51 -6.06 5.63
C ILE A 36 -9.52 -7.21 4.62
N SER A 37 -10.70 -7.77 4.34
CA SER A 37 -10.88 -8.73 3.25
C SER A 37 -11.11 -8.01 1.92
N GLU A 38 -10.73 -8.65 0.80
CA GLU A 38 -10.92 -8.09 -0.54
C GLU A 38 -12.40 -7.83 -0.86
N ILE A 39 -13.30 -8.70 -0.40
CA ILE A 39 -14.76 -8.54 -0.54
C ILE A 39 -15.24 -7.27 0.18
N LYS A 40 -14.77 -7.03 1.40
CA LYS A 40 -15.14 -5.82 2.15
C LYS A 40 -14.58 -4.58 1.47
N ALA A 41 -13.31 -4.62 1.07
CA ALA A 41 -12.67 -3.50 0.37
C ALA A 41 -13.39 -3.10 -0.92
N ALA A 42 -13.82 -4.07 -1.73
CA ALA A 42 -14.59 -3.82 -2.95
C ALA A 42 -15.99 -3.22 -2.66
N ARG A 43 -16.64 -3.66 -1.57
CA ARG A 43 -17.92 -3.10 -1.12
C ARG A 43 -17.80 -1.64 -0.71
N GLU A 44 -16.73 -1.30 0.03
CA GLU A 44 -16.44 0.08 0.43
C GLU A 44 -15.90 0.93 -0.74
N GLY A 45 -15.45 0.31 -1.83
CA GLY A 45 -14.94 1.02 -3.00
C GLY A 45 -13.52 1.57 -2.84
N TYR A 46 -12.71 0.95 -1.97
CA TYR A 46 -11.31 1.36 -1.72
C TYR A 46 -10.34 1.11 -2.88
N ASP A 47 -10.86 0.69 -4.03
CA ASP A 47 -10.14 0.45 -5.28
C ASP A 47 -10.52 1.43 -6.40
N LYS A 48 -11.38 2.43 -6.13
CA LYS A 48 -12.04 3.24 -7.17
C LYS A 48 -11.38 4.59 -7.49
N SER A 49 -10.72 5.21 -6.53
CA SER A 49 -10.02 6.50 -6.67
C SER A 49 -8.56 6.30 -7.06
N LYS A 50 -7.94 7.27 -7.74
CA LYS A 50 -6.49 7.30 -7.97
C LYS A 50 -5.85 8.35 -7.07
N ILE A 51 -4.71 8.00 -6.49
CA ILE A 51 -3.88 8.81 -5.61
C ILE A 51 -2.47 8.79 -6.19
N THR A 52 -1.86 9.96 -6.27
CA THR A 52 -0.46 10.14 -6.68
C THR A 52 0.28 10.79 -5.53
N GLY A 53 1.42 10.23 -5.14
CA GLY A 53 2.24 10.77 -4.05
C GLY A 53 3.34 9.80 -3.62
N ASN A 54 4.11 10.20 -2.61
CA ASN A 54 5.22 9.40 -2.10
C ASN A 54 4.81 8.41 -1.00
N LEU A 55 3.64 8.60 -0.39
CA LEU A 55 3.12 7.75 0.69
C LEU A 55 4.12 7.65 1.86
N TYR A 56 4.62 8.78 2.35
CA TYR A 56 5.52 8.78 3.50
C TYR A 56 4.85 8.16 4.74
N PRO A 57 5.56 7.38 5.57
CA PRO A 57 4.99 6.92 6.83
C PRO A 57 4.93 8.09 7.81
N ALA A 58 3.75 8.41 8.36
CA ALA A 58 3.63 9.30 9.51
C ALA A 58 4.31 8.67 10.74
N ASP A 59 4.68 9.47 11.73
CA ASP A 59 5.43 9.01 12.91
C ASP A 59 4.71 7.89 13.67
N GLU A 60 3.39 8.01 13.81
CA GLU A 60 2.49 7.05 14.45
C GLU A 60 2.10 5.84 13.57
N TYR A 61 2.58 5.78 12.32
CA TYR A 61 2.22 4.70 11.40
C TYR A 61 2.65 3.33 11.93
N ASN A 62 1.66 2.50 12.26
CA ASN A 62 1.80 1.19 12.88
C ASN A 62 2.38 0.07 11.98
N GLY A 63 2.58 0.35 10.69
CA GLY A 63 3.12 -0.63 9.73
C GLY A 63 2.13 -1.74 9.35
N CYS A 64 2.60 -2.70 8.55
CA CYS A 64 1.77 -3.83 8.13
C CYS A 64 1.19 -4.57 9.35
N PRO A 65 -0.14 -4.82 9.44
CA PRO A 65 -0.73 -5.46 10.61
C PRO A 65 -0.21 -6.88 10.84
N TYR A 66 0.35 -7.51 9.80
CA TYR A 66 0.84 -8.88 9.81
C TYR A 66 2.35 -8.96 10.11
N CYS A 67 3.21 -8.34 9.29
CA CYS A 67 4.68 -8.43 9.44
C CYS A 67 5.34 -7.16 10.02
N LYS A 68 4.55 -6.15 10.40
CA LYS A 68 4.96 -4.91 11.07
C LYS A 68 5.87 -3.96 10.28
N THR A 69 6.30 -4.32 9.07
CA THR A 69 7.11 -3.41 8.26
C THR A 69 6.38 -2.12 7.90
N ARG A 70 7.13 -1.02 7.90
CA ARG A 70 6.67 0.30 7.46
C ARG A 70 7.09 0.60 6.02
N ARG A 71 7.84 -0.29 5.37
CA ARG A 71 8.28 -0.13 3.97
C ARG A 71 7.29 -0.80 3.02
N PHE A 72 7.32 -0.37 1.76
CA PHE A 72 6.46 -0.93 0.74
C PHE A 72 7.16 -1.06 -0.61
N LEU A 73 6.51 -1.80 -1.49
CA LEU A 73 6.89 -2.00 -2.87
C LEU A 73 5.65 -1.82 -3.75
N GLN A 74 5.81 -1.13 -4.88
CA GLN A 74 4.86 -1.16 -5.98
C GLN A 74 5.26 -2.23 -6.99
N CYS A 75 4.34 -3.11 -7.37
CA CYS A 75 4.61 -4.09 -8.42
C CYS A 75 4.62 -3.42 -9.80
N GLY A 76 5.74 -3.51 -10.52
CA GLY A 76 5.86 -2.95 -11.88
C GLY A 76 4.94 -3.58 -12.95
N ARG A 77 4.33 -4.75 -12.68
CA ARG A 77 3.36 -5.37 -13.60
C ARG A 77 1.91 -4.94 -13.34
N CYS A 78 1.47 -4.97 -12.08
CA CYS A 78 0.06 -4.73 -11.74
C CYS A 78 -0.20 -3.40 -11.02
N GLY A 79 0.83 -2.62 -10.69
CA GLY A 79 0.73 -1.32 -10.01
C GLY A 79 0.27 -1.40 -8.54
N LYS A 80 -0.08 -2.58 -8.03
CA LYS A 80 -0.56 -2.76 -6.66
C LYS A 80 0.58 -2.74 -5.65
N LEU A 81 0.26 -2.30 -4.44
CA LEU A 81 1.21 -2.16 -3.35
C LEU A 81 1.29 -3.42 -2.47
N SER A 82 2.48 -3.70 -1.96
CA SER A 82 2.74 -4.76 -0.97
C SER A 82 3.69 -4.23 0.09
N CYS A 83 3.60 -4.77 1.30
CA CYS A 83 4.64 -4.51 2.30
C CYS A 83 5.96 -5.17 1.87
N TRP A 84 7.09 -4.60 2.27
CA TRP A 84 8.42 -5.05 1.86
C TRP A 84 9.39 -5.03 3.04
N ASN A 85 10.26 -6.03 3.13
CA ASN A 85 11.17 -6.29 4.24
C ASN A 85 12.64 -6.44 3.77
N ASN A 86 13.04 -5.61 2.80
CA ASN A 86 14.39 -5.59 2.22
C ASN A 86 14.81 -6.84 1.46
N GLU A 87 13.85 -7.65 1.02
CA GLU A 87 14.13 -8.79 0.17
C GLU A 87 14.66 -8.29 -1.18
N GLU A 88 15.81 -8.83 -1.61
CA GLU A 88 16.39 -8.56 -2.93
C GLU A 88 15.48 -9.07 -4.06
N ARG A 89 14.84 -10.22 -3.84
CA ARG A 89 13.85 -10.83 -4.75
C ARG A 89 12.54 -11.06 -4.02
N ILE A 90 11.44 -10.68 -4.66
CA ILE A 90 10.10 -10.76 -4.09
C ILE A 90 9.10 -11.27 -5.14
N THR A 91 8.13 -12.07 -4.69
CA THR A 91 6.98 -12.47 -5.50
C THR A 91 5.78 -11.61 -5.15
N CYS A 92 5.21 -10.92 -6.13
CA CYS A 92 4.02 -10.11 -5.95
C CYS A 92 2.82 -10.98 -5.53
N ALA A 93 2.31 -10.77 -4.33
CA ALA A 93 1.17 -11.52 -3.79
C ALA A 93 -0.17 -11.26 -4.52
N TRP A 94 -0.19 -10.27 -5.43
CA TRP A 94 -1.36 -9.93 -6.24
C TRP A 94 -1.40 -10.66 -7.58
N CYS A 95 -0.28 -10.74 -8.29
CA CYS A 95 -0.23 -11.24 -9.67
C CYS A 95 0.80 -12.35 -9.93
N GLY A 96 1.59 -12.73 -8.93
CA GLY A 96 2.59 -13.80 -9.03
C GLY A 96 3.89 -13.42 -9.74
N LEU A 97 4.09 -12.17 -10.18
CA LEU A 97 5.37 -11.73 -10.74
C LEU A 97 6.49 -11.90 -9.70
N THR A 98 7.56 -12.58 -10.07
CA THR A 98 8.81 -12.62 -9.28
C THR A 98 9.85 -11.74 -9.94
N GLY A 99 10.50 -10.88 -9.17
CA GLY A 99 11.54 -9.98 -9.69
C GLY A 99 12.45 -9.45 -8.59
N THR A 100 13.48 -8.71 -9.00
CA THR A 100 14.37 -7.96 -8.11
C THR A 100 13.77 -6.61 -7.75
N THR A 101 14.06 -6.13 -6.55
CA THR A 101 13.58 -4.83 -6.09
C THR A 101 14.54 -3.71 -6.50
N SER A 102 14.00 -2.57 -6.90
CA SER A 102 14.74 -1.34 -7.18
C SER A 102 14.10 -0.17 -6.45
N VAL A 103 14.91 0.80 -6.02
CA VAL A 103 14.40 2.04 -5.43
C VAL A 103 13.75 2.89 -6.53
N LEU A 104 12.59 3.46 -6.23
CA LEU A 104 11.95 4.48 -7.06
C LEU A 104 12.18 5.84 -6.41
N GLU A 105 12.79 6.77 -7.14
CA GLU A 105 13.05 8.15 -6.70
C GLU A 105 11.93 9.11 -7.15
N ARG A 106 10.74 8.60 -7.43
CA ARG A 106 9.60 9.37 -7.95
C ARG A 106 8.30 8.98 -7.25
N GLU A 107 7.33 9.89 -7.29
CA GLU A 107 5.95 9.65 -6.87
C GLU A 107 5.35 8.42 -7.58
N ILE A 108 4.44 7.75 -6.89
CA ILE A 108 3.76 6.57 -7.41
C ILE A 108 2.27 6.83 -7.62
N ASP A 109 1.75 6.38 -8.75
CA ASP A 109 0.32 6.34 -9.03
C ASP A 109 -0.29 5.06 -8.48
N VAL A 110 -1.29 5.19 -7.60
CA VAL A 110 -1.96 4.05 -6.97
C VAL A 110 -3.46 4.26 -6.89
N SER A 111 -4.20 3.15 -6.87
CA SER A 111 -5.64 3.19 -6.62
C SER A 111 -5.93 3.13 -5.11
N GLY A 112 -6.84 3.97 -4.63
CA GLY A 112 -7.40 3.99 -3.28
C GLY A 112 -8.91 4.26 -3.32
N GLY A 113 -9.55 4.59 -2.21
CA GLY A 113 -10.91 5.11 -2.19
C GLY A 113 -11.17 5.99 -0.98
N GLU A 114 -12.11 6.92 -1.12
CA GLU A 114 -12.40 7.92 -0.09
C GLU A 114 -12.98 7.26 1.15
N MET A 115 -12.66 7.83 2.32
CA MET A 115 -13.15 7.36 3.63
C MET A 115 -14.24 8.30 4.15
#